data_AF-A0A496Q7C5-F1
#
_entry.id   AF-A0A496Q7C5-F1
#
_cell.length_a   1.000
_cell.length_b   1.000
_cell.length_c   1.000
_cell.angle_alpha   90.00
_cell.angle_beta   90.00
_cell.angle_gamma   90.00
#
_symmetry.space_group_name_H-M   'P 1'
#
loop_
_entity.id
_entity.type
_entity.pdbx_description
1 polymer ?
#
loop_
_entity_poly.entity_id
_entity_poly.type
_entity_poly.pdbx_seq_one_letter_code
_entity_poly.pdbx_strand_id
1 'polypeptide(L)'
;MDRRLTCVGKALDREATREAEEMGVRIPVYRCEKVLFDGRDVTEFLRGIYRHGLGEIWLTPLSGKRELIHEVAHALFCREHPEECERLAKASPEERIKIRMEIERKIREIERRLI
;
A
#
# COMPACT_ATOMS: atom_id res chain seq x y z
N MET A 1 5.69 6.98 -9.65
CA MET A 1 7.02 6.51 -10.10
C MET A 1 7.26 5.14 -9.51
N ASP A 2 6.61 4.11 -10.08
CA ASP A 2 6.36 2.85 -9.37
C ASP A 2 6.61 1.61 -10.25
N ARG A 3 7.23 1.79 -11.42
CA ARG A 3 7.37 0.75 -12.47
C ARG A 3 8.38 -0.36 -12.15
N ARG A 4 8.95 -0.38 -10.93
CA ARG A 4 10.02 -1.30 -10.53
C ARG A 4 9.52 -2.51 -9.73
N LEU A 5 8.31 -2.42 -9.18
CA LEU A 5 7.71 -3.50 -8.40
C LEU A 5 6.82 -4.39 -9.28
N THR A 6 7.00 -5.70 -9.15
CA THR A 6 6.19 -6.72 -9.84
C THR A 6 5.58 -7.68 -8.84
N CYS A 7 4.27 -7.91 -8.92
CA CYS A 7 3.55 -8.93 -8.16
C CYS A 7 3.53 -10.24 -8.95
N VAL A 8 4.30 -11.23 -8.52
CA VAL A 8 4.34 -12.58 -9.12
C VAL A 8 3.23 -13.42 -8.48
N GLY A 9 2.53 -14.22 -9.29
CA GLY A 9 1.39 -15.02 -8.82
C GLY A 9 0.18 -14.18 -8.41
N LYS A 10 0.03 -12.97 -8.98
CA LYS A 10 -1.03 -12.02 -8.64
C LYS A 10 -2.42 -12.66 -8.77
N ALA A 11 -3.10 -12.86 -7.64
CA ALA A 11 -4.45 -13.39 -7.58
C ALA A 11 -5.36 -12.45 -6.78
N LEU A 12 -6.59 -12.22 -7.26
CA LEU A 12 -7.54 -11.38 -6.54
C LEU A 12 -7.97 -12.07 -5.23
N ASP A 13 -7.77 -11.38 -4.11
CA ASP A 13 -8.24 -11.82 -2.80
C ASP A 13 -9.61 -11.19 -2.54
N ARG A 14 -10.66 -11.96 -2.80
CA ARG A 14 -12.05 -11.48 -2.69
C ARG A 14 -12.44 -11.16 -1.25
N GLU A 15 -11.90 -11.90 -0.29
CA GLU A 15 -12.18 -11.69 1.13
C GLU A 15 -11.51 -10.40 1.60
N ALA A 16 -10.21 -10.24 1.35
CA ALA A 16 -9.50 -9.01 1.71
C ALA A 16 -10.04 -7.77 0.98
N THR A 17 -10.49 -7.93 -0.28
CA THR A 17 -11.16 -6.86 -1.03
C THR A 17 -12.45 -6.43 -0.35
N ARG A 18 -13.28 -7.40 0.09
CA ARG A 18 -14.51 -7.10 0.81
C ARG A 18 -14.22 -6.45 2.18
N GLU A 19 -13.22 -6.92 2.91
CA GLU A 19 -12.80 -6.30 4.17
C GLU A 19 -12.37 -4.84 3.96
N ALA A 20 -11.61 -4.54 2.90
CA ALA A 20 -11.23 -3.17 2.55
C ALA A 20 -12.46 -2.29 2.22
N GLU A 21 -13.47 -2.85 1.54
CA GLU A 21 -14.74 -2.18 1.28
C GLU A 21 -15.50 -1.87 2.59
N GLU A 22 -15.55 -2.82 3.53
CA GLU A 22 -16.15 -2.63 4.86
C GLU A 22 -15.41 -1.56 5.68
N MET A 23 -14.10 -1.38 5.45
CA MET A 23 -13.29 -0.28 6.01
C MET A 23 -13.47 1.06 5.27
N GLY A 24 -14.32 1.13 4.24
CA GLY A 24 -14.67 2.37 3.54
C GLY A 24 -13.83 2.67 2.29
N VAL A 25 -13.08 1.70 1.77
CA VAL A 25 -12.33 1.84 0.51
C VAL A 25 -12.69 0.74 -0.48
N ARG A 26 -13.25 1.16 -1.62
CA ARG A 26 -13.48 0.27 -2.76
C ARG A 26 -12.20 0.11 -3.58
N ILE A 27 -11.34 -0.83 -3.18
CA ILE A 27 -10.05 -1.10 -3.81
C ILE A 27 -9.80 -2.61 -3.96
N PRO A 28 -9.39 -3.12 -5.15
CA PRO A 28 -9.04 -4.52 -5.28
C PRO A 28 -7.77 -4.84 -4.49
N VAL A 29 -7.84 -5.92 -3.70
CA VAL A 29 -6.71 -6.46 -2.96
C VAL A 29 -6.24 -7.73 -3.65
N TYR A 30 -4.95 -7.80 -3.97
CA TYR A 30 -4.32 -8.95 -4.60
C TYR A 30 -3.33 -9.62 -3.65
N ARG A 31 -3.29 -10.94 -3.68
CA ARG A 31 -2.21 -11.73 -3.09
C ARG A 31 -1.13 -11.96 -4.12
N CYS A 32 0.10 -11.69 -3.74
CA CYS A 32 1.28 -12.05 -4.50
C CYS A 32 1.91 -13.29 -3.86
N GLU A 33 2.41 -14.22 -4.66
CA GLU A 33 3.32 -15.25 -4.17
C GLU A 33 4.67 -14.62 -3.81
N LYS A 34 5.11 -13.67 -4.64
CA LYS A 34 6.36 -12.90 -4.46
C LYS A 34 6.22 -11.48 -4.96
N VAL A 35 7.03 -10.59 -4.39
CA VAL A 35 7.22 -9.23 -4.91
C VAL A 35 8.67 -9.04 -5.33
N LEU A 36 8.86 -8.58 -6.57
CA LEU A 36 10.17 -8.28 -7.13
C LEU A 36 10.38 -6.78 -7.24
N PHE A 37 11.53 -6.27 -6.83
CA PHE A 37 12.00 -4.90 -7.10
C PHE A 37 13.20 -4.95 -8.06
N ASP A 38 13.06 -4.38 -9.25
CA ASP A 38 14.09 -4.45 -10.31
C ASP A 38 14.57 -5.91 -10.55
N GLY A 39 13.61 -6.86 -10.53
CA GLY A 39 13.86 -8.29 -10.72
C GLY A 39 14.40 -9.04 -9.49
N ARG A 40 14.69 -8.36 -8.38
CA ARG A 40 15.15 -8.99 -7.12
C ARG A 40 13.98 -9.28 -6.19
N ASP A 41 13.96 -10.46 -5.60
CA ASP A 41 12.94 -10.85 -4.61
C ASP A 41 13.09 -10.00 -3.34
N VAL A 42 12.03 -9.30 -2.97
CA VAL A 42 11.95 -8.45 -1.77
C VAL A 42 10.80 -8.86 -0.85
N THR A 43 10.22 -10.04 -1.07
CA THR A 43 9.01 -10.53 -0.37
C THR A 43 9.18 -10.54 1.15
N GLU A 44 10.38 -10.85 1.65
CA GLU A 44 10.68 -10.88 3.09
C GLU A 44 10.73 -9.48 3.74
N PHE A 45 10.97 -8.43 2.95
CA PHE A 45 11.10 -7.04 3.42
C PHE A 45 9.82 -6.22 3.21
N LEU A 46 8.88 -6.72 2.40
CA LEU A 46 7.63 -6.06 2.07
C LEU A 46 6.46 -6.96 2.42
N ARG A 47 5.63 -6.55 3.38
CA ARG A 47 4.46 -7.33 3.75
C ARG A 47 3.24 -6.95 2.91
N GLY A 48 2.96 -5.66 2.80
CA GLY A 48 1.91 -5.11 1.94
C GLY A 48 2.42 -3.87 1.20
N ILE A 49 1.68 -3.46 0.16
CA ILE A 49 1.85 -2.14 -0.45
C ILE A 49 0.56 -1.70 -1.16
N TYR A 50 0.11 -0.49 -0.85
CA TYR A 50 -0.84 0.25 -1.66
C TYR A 50 -0.14 0.83 -2.90
N ARG A 51 -0.62 0.42 -4.07
CA ARG A 51 -0.11 0.81 -5.38
C ARG A 51 -0.93 1.98 -5.89
N HIS A 52 -0.63 3.19 -5.43
CA HIS A 52 -1.39 4.39 -5.78
C HIS A 52 -1.61 4.57 -7.30
N GLY A 53 -0.56 4.38 -8.10
CA GLY A 53 -0.66 4.51 -9.56
C GLY A 53 -1.47 3.43 -10.27
N LEU A 54 -1.80 2.33 -9.59
CA LEU A 54 -2.65 1.25 -10.11
C LEU A 54 -4.04 1.23 -9.44
N GLY A 55 -4.19 1.90 -8.29
CA GLY A 55 -5.41 1.82 -7.49
C GLY A 55 -5.66 0.42 -6.94
N GLU A 56 -4.62 -0.24 -6.42
CA GLU A 56 -4.69 -1.61 -5.91
C GLU A 56 -3.89 -1.77 -4.60
N ILE A 57 -4.21 -2.79 -3.81
CA ILE A 57 -3.35 -3.22 -2.69
C ILE A 57 -2.74 -4.58 -3.04
N TRP A 58 -1.44 -4.74 -2.79
CA TRP A 58 -0.75 -6.02 -2.91
C TRP A 58 -0.34 -6.50 -1.52
N LEU A 59 -0.72 -7.73 -1.19
CA LEU A 59 -0.35 -8.42 0.04
C LEU A 59 0.56 -9.59 -0.29
N THR A 60 1.66 -9.73 0.43
CA THR A 60 2.56 -10.89 0.32
C THR A 60 2.05 -12.06 1.19
N PRO A 61 2.65 -13.26 1.09
CA PRO A 61 2.28 -14.39 1.94
C PRO A 61 2.55 -14.14 3.43
N LEU A 62 3.36 -13.13 3.76
CA LEU A 62 3.68 -12.74 5.13
C LEU A 62 2.68 -11.72 5.73
N SER A 63 1.68 -11.28 4.96
CA SER A 63 0.65 -10.33 5.40
C SER A 63 -0.39 -10.98 6.30
N GLY A 64 -0.60 -10.38 7.47
CA GLY A 64 -1.78 -10.60 8.30
C GLY A 64 -2.82 -9.49 8.12
N LYS A 65 -3.84 -9.52 9.00
CA LYS A 65 -4.92 -8.51 9.02
C LYS A 65 -4.40 -7.09 9.27
N ARG A 66 -3.37 -6.96 10.11
CA ARG A 66 -2.78 -5.64 10.43
C ARG A 66 -2.21 -4.97 9.19
N GLU A 67 -1.55 -5.73 8.33
CA GLU A 67 -0.99 -5.22 7.08
C GLU A 67 -2.08 -4.77 6.11
N LEU A 68 -3.19 -5.52 6.01
CA LEU A 68 -4.36 -5.06 5.23
C LEU A 68 -4.87 -3.70 5.73
N ILE A 69 -5.07 -3.54 7.05
CA ILE A 69 -5.53 -2.27 7.65
C ILE A 69 -4.55 -1.13 7.33
N HIS A 70 -3.24 -1.40 7.41
CA HIS A 70 -2.21 -0.40 7.09
C HIS A 70 -2.30 0.06 5.64
N GLU A 71 -2.40 -0.85 4.68
CA GLU A 71 -2.49 -0.49 3.26
C GLU A 71 -3.84 0.17 2.89
N VAL A 72 -4.92 -0.22 3.57
CA VAL A 72 -6.21 0.48 3.44
C VAL A 72 -6.11 1.92 3.97
N ALA A 73 -5.40 2.13 5.08
CA ALA A 73 -5.14 3.47 5.60
C ALA A 73 -4.31 4.32 4.63
N HIS A 74 -3.31 3.75 3.94
CA HIS A 74 -2.62 4.41 2.82
C HIS A 74 -3.59 4.81 1.71
N ALA A 75 -4.48 3.91 1.31
CA ALA A 75 -5.46 4.19 0.26
C ALA A 75 -6.46 5.30 0.65
N LEU A 76 -6.96 5.30 1.90
CA LEU A 76 -7.79 6.38 2.45
C LEU A 76 -7.04 7.70 2.45
N PHE A 77 -5.81 7.71 2.96
CA PHE A 77 -4.99 8.90 3.04
C PHE A 77 -4.79 9.52 1.65
N CYS A 78 -4.40 8.73 0.64
CA CYS A 78 -4.22 9.26 -0.71
C CYS A 78 -5.52 9.70 -1.39
N ARG A 79 -6.68 9.19 -0.97
CA ARG A 79 -7.98 9.66 -1.45
C ARG A 79 -8.35 11.02 -0.83
N GLU A 80 -8.03 11.21 0.45
CA GLU A 80 -8.35 12.44 1.20
C GLU A 80 -7.30 13.55 0.98
N HIS A 81 -6.06 13.17 0.72
CA HIS A 81 -4.90 14.05 0.54
C HIS A 81 -4.12 13.72 -0.74
N PRO A 82 -4.75 13.76 -1.93
CA PRO A 82 -4.10 13.39 -3.19
C PRO A 82 -2.84 14.23 -3.48
N GLU A 83 -2.82 15.50 -3.06
CA GLU A 83 -1.68 16.41 -3.19
C GLU A 83 -0.46 15.94 -2.40
N GLU A 84 -0.63 15.29 -1.25
CA GLU A 84 0.48 14.77 -0.46
C GLU A 84 1.08 13.51 -1.07
N CYS A 85 0.25 12.64 -1.64
CA CYS A 85 0.72 11.46 -2.37
C CYS A 85 1.41 11.84 -3.68
N GLU A 86 0.91 12.87 -4.37
CA GLU A 86 1.57 13.43 -5.54
C GLU A 86 2.91 14.10 -5.16
N ARG A 87 2.94 14.85 -4.05
CA ARG A 87 4.17 15.45 -3.50
C ARG A 87 5.22 14.40 -3.21
N LEU A 88 4.86 13.30 -2.55
CA LEU A 88 5.77 12.17 -2.29
C LEU A 88 6.29 11.55 -3.58
N ALA A 89 5.44 11.41 -4.60
CA ALA A 89 5.81 10.82 -5.89
C ALA A 89 6.78 11.69 -6.70
N LYS A 90 6.69 13.03 -6.56
CA LYS A 90 7.55 14.01 -7.24
C LYS A 90 8.80 14.40 -6.46
N ALA A 91 8.84 14.09 -5.16
CA ALA A 91 9.97 14.44 -4.28
C ALA A 91 11.30 13.85 -4.76
N SER A 92 12.36 14.63 -4.58
CA SER A 92 13.75 14.19 -4.73
C SER A 92 14.06 13.05 -3.74
N PRO A 93 15.09 12.21 -3.99
CA PRO A 93 15.45 11.11 -3.09
C PRO A 93 15.65 11.56 -1.63
N GLU A 94 16.26 12.73 -1.43
CA GLU A 94 16.57 13.31 -0.12
C GLU A 94 15.28 13.75 0.61
N GLU A 95 14.37 14.41 -0.09
CA GLU A 95 13.11 14.90 0.48
C GLU A 95 12.10 13.76 0.70
N ARG A 96 12.16 12.72 -0.13
CA ARG A 96 11.21 11.59 -0.11
C ARG A 96 11.19 10.89 1.25
N ILE A 97 12.35 10.75 1.90
CA ILE A 97 12.43 10.13 3.23
C ILE A 97 11.65 10.96 4.25
N LYS A 98 11.88 12.28 4.29
CA LYS A 98 11.20 13.19 5.21
C LYS A 98 9.69 13.20 4.97
N ILE A 99 9.27 13.34 3.71
CA ILE A 99 7.86 13.38 3.31
C ILE A 99 7.17 12.06 3.66
N ARG A 100 7.84 10.93 3.42
CA ARG A 100 7.32 9.62 3.80
C ARG A 100 7.10 9.52 5.30
N MET A 101 8.06 9.96 6.12
CA MET A 101 7.89 9.93 7.58
C MET A 101 6.73 10.81 8.08
N GLU A 102 6.49 11.95 7.44
CA GLU A 102 5.33 12.83 7.72
C GLU A 102 4.01 12.13 7.40
N ILE A 103 3.92 11.52 6.21
CA ILE A 103 2.72 10.79 5.75
C ILE A 103 2.45 9.57 6.63
N GLU A 104 3.46 8.75 6.91
CA GLU A 104 3.34 7.55 7.77
C GLU A 104 2.80 7.88 9.16
N ARG A 105 3.12 9.07 9.71
CA ARG A 105 2.56 9.50 10.99
C ARG A 105 1.04 9.71 10.90
N LYS A 106 0.56 10.35 9.84
CA LYS A 106 -0.87 10.60 9.60
C LYS A 106 -1.61 9.29 9.32
N ILE A 107 -1.00 8.39 8.57
CA ILE A 107 -1.57 7.06 8.27
C ILE A 107 -1.80 6.25 9.54
N ARG A 108 -0.85 6.28 10.49
CA ARG A 108 -1.03 5.65 11.81
C ARG A 108 -2.18 6.23 12.63
N GLU A 109 -2.62 7.45 12.36
CA GLU A 109 -3.81 8.03 12.99
C GLU A 109 -5.10 7.53 12.33
N ILE A 110 -5.07 7.24 11.03
CA ILE A 110 -6.18 6.60 10.30
C ILE A 110 -6.30 5.14 10.72
N GLU A 111 -5.20 4.39 10.81
CA GLU A 111 -5.18 2.99 11.26
C GLU A 111 -5.92 2.79 12.59
N ARG A 112 -5.70 3.69 13.56
CA ARG A 112 -6.35 3.62 14.88
C ARG A 112 -7.86 3.79 14.84
N ARG A 113 -8.42 4.36 13.77
CA ARG A 113 -9.86 4.54 13.58
C ARG A 113 -10.50 3.35 12.87
N LEU A 114 -9.70 2.49 12.25
CA LEU A 114 -10.14 1.28 11.54
C LEU A 114 -10.11 0.02 12.42
N ILE A 115 -9.58 0.11 13.64
CA ILE A 115 -9.52 -0.95 14.66
C ILE A 115 -10.59 -0.66 15.72
#